data_AF-A0A0B6WSG4-F1
#
_entry.id   AF-A0A0B6WSG4-F1
#
_cell.length_a   1.000
_cell.length_b   1.000
_cell.length_c   1.000
_cell.angle_alpha   90.00
_cell.angle_beta   90.00
_cell.angle_gamma   90.00
#
_symmetry.space_group_name_H-M   'P 1'
#
loop_
_entity.id
_entity.type
_entity.pdbx_description
1 polymer ?
#
loop_
_entity_poly.entity_id
_entity_poly.type
_entity_poly.pdbx_seq_one_letter_code
_entity_poly.pdbx_strand_id
1 'polypeptide(L)'
;MVLKIRQKTFMLAMSLALSLLALAASEQVYGQRNSDITRRELRNFDRFLDVHPEIDADLQKDPTLVNNQQYLDAHPALRDFLAKHPGVREELKETPRYFMLRERRFERHGGDITRQELRNFDRFLDAHPEIAEDLRKNPKLIDDQNYLANHPALNDFLAKHPGVRKEVAENPRLFMRRERRFERHERIKRTAKRST
;
A
#
# COMPACT_ATOMS: atom_id res chain seq x y z
N MET A 1 -14.78 81.70 -35.19
CA MET A 1 -15.16 80.94 -33.98
C MET A 1 -16.49 80.26 -34.25
N VAL A 2 -16.41 78.97 -34.61
CA VAL A 2 -17.37 78.15 -35.37
C VAL A 2 -17.28 76.76 -34.70
N LEU A 3 -18.30 75.96 -34.36
CA LEU A 3 -19.67 75.79 -34.85
C LEU A 3 -20.48 74.98 -33.80
N LYS A 4 -21.78 75.24 -33.67
CA LYS A 4 -22.79 74.34 -33.06
C LYS A 4 -23.06 73.15 -34.00
N ILE A 5 -23.14 71.91 -33.49
CA ILE A 5 -23.70 70.75 -34.21
C ILE A 5 -24.51 69.93 -33.20
N ARG A 6 -25.84 70.10 -33.07
CA ARG A 6 -26.95 69.43 -33.80
C ARG A 6 -26.92 67.88 -33.75
N GLN A 7 -27.61 67.35 -32.73
CA GLN A 7 -28.72 66.37 -32.76
C GLN A 7 -28.96 65.52 -34.04
N LYS A 8 -29.15 64.22 -33.76
CA LYS A 8 -30.18 63.26 -34.28
C LYS A 8 -29.79 62.19 -35.32
N THR A 9 -29.92 60.94 -34.84
CA THR A 9 -30.75 59.82 -35.36
C THR A 9 -30.20 58.70 -36.28
N PHE A 10 -30.40 57.49 -35.75
CA PHE A 10 -30.90 56.22 -36.31
C PHE A 10 -30.01 55.27 -37.15
N MET A 11 -29.72 54.14 -36.49
CA MET A 11 -29.85 52.73 -36.91
C MET A 11 -28.88 52.04 -37.88
N LEU A 12 -28.12 51.11 -37.28
CA LEU A 12 -28.02 49.66 -37.56
C LEU A 12 -27.50 49.18 -38.94
N ALA A 13 -26.28 48.63 -38.95
CA ALA A 13 -25.95 47.40 -39.69
C ALA A 13 -24.66 46.73 -39.16
N MET A 14 -24.84 45.50 -38.68
CA MET A 14 -23.95 44.33 -38.71
C MET A 14 -22.41 44.45 -38.75
N SER A 15 -21.82 43.86 -37.68
CA SER A 15 -20.67 42.93 -37.68
C SER A 15 -19.28 43.41 -38.11
N LEU A 16 -18.36 43.52 -37.14
CA LEU A 16 -17.34 42.49 -36.90
C LEU A 16 -16.53 42.76 -35.60
N ALA A 17 -16.37 41.70 -34.81
CA ALA A 17 -15.23 41.37 -33.95
C ALA A 17 -14.98 42.11 -32.60
N LEU A 18 -14.70 41.22 -31.63
CA LEU A 18 -13.98 41.39 -30.35
C LEU A 18 -14.69 42.14 -29.22
N SER A 19 -15.21 41.38 -28.24
CA SER A 19 -14.60 41.38 -26.90
C SER A 19 -15.29 40.41 -25.92
N LEU A 20 -14.43 39.52 -25.38
CA LEU A 20 -14.48 38.85 -24.08
C LEU A 20 -15.72 38.05 -23.67
N LEU A 21 -15.65 36.78 -24.05
CA LEU A 21 -16.18 35.61 -23.36
C LEU A 21 -15.84 35.64 -21.85
N ALA A 22 -16.84 35.65 -20.99
CA ALA A 22 -16.70 35.31 -19.57
C ALA A 22 -17.80 34.33 -19.17
N LEU A 23 -17.34 33.22 -18.58
CA LEU A 23 -18.10 32.23 -17.82
C LEU A 23 -18.79 31.10 -18.59
N ALA A 24 -17.98 30.34 -19.33
CA ALA A 24 -18.16 28.91 -19.47
C ALA A 24 -16.87 28.21 -18.99
N ALA A 25 -16.79 27.95 -17.69
CA ALA A 25 -15.79 27.05 -17.11
C ALA A 25 -16.41 26.35 -15.89
N SER A 26 -17.60 25.78 -16.07
CA SER A 26 -18.03 24.67 -15.25
C SER A 26 -17.23 23.43 -15.66
N GLU A 27 -16.56 22.84 -14.67
CA GLU A 27 -16.18 21.42 -14.65
C GLU A 27 -15.03 20.99 -15.55
N GLN A 28 -13.83 21.49 -15.28
CA GLN A 28 -12.61 20.70 -15.44
C GLN A 28 -11.78 20.69 -14.15
N VAL A 29 -12.38 20.23 -13.04
CA VAL A 29 -11.65 19.82 -11.82
C VAL A 29 -11.64 18.29 -11.67
N TYR A 30 -11.90 17.54 -12.75
CA TYR A 30 -11.84 16.08 -12.74
C TYR A 30 -10.45 15.51 -13.13
N GLY A 31 -9.45 16.36 -13.35
CA GLY A 31 -8.14 15.95 -13.89
C GLY A 31 -6.96 16.00 -12.92
N GLN A 32 -7.17 16.24 -11.61
CA GLN A 32 -6.09 16.49 -10.66
C GLN A 32 -6.23 15.80 -9.29
N ARG A 33 -6.93 14.67 -9.20
CA ARG A 33 -6.83 13.78 -8.03
C ARG A 33 -5.59 12.91 -8.16
N ASN A 34 -4.49 13.54 -7.76
CA ASN A 34 -3.16 13.00 -7.55
C ASN A 34 -3.18 11.67 -6.80
N SER A 35 -2.14 10.87 -6.99
CA SER A 35 -1.86 9.70 -6.17
C SER A 35 -1.48 10.13 -4.74
N ASP A 36 -2.46 10.45 -3.90
CA ASP A 36 -2.22 11.09 -2.59
C ASP A 36 -1.66 10.13 -1.53
N ILE A 37 -1.66 8.82 -1.78
CA ILE A 37 -1.03 7.87 -0.86
C ILE A 37 0.46 7.67 -1.13
N THR A 38 1.26 7.94 -0.09
CA THR A 38 2.69 7.67 -0.07
C THR A 38 2.97 6.17 0.07
N ARG A 39 4.12 5.71 -0.43
CA ARG A 39 4.59 4.32 -0.18
C ARG A 39 4.67 4.00 1.32
N ARG A 40 4.95 5.01 2.15
CA ARG A 40 4.96 4.89 3.61
C ARG A 40 3.58 4.58 4.18
N GLU A 41 2.53 5.23 3.67
CA GLU A 41 1.16 4.98 4.11
C GLU A 41 0.64 3.61 3.68
N LEU A 42 0.96 3.17 2.45
CA LEU A 42 0.69 1.79 2.03
C LEU A 42 1.35 0.78 2.96
N ARG A 43 2.64 1.00 3.28
CA ARG A 43 3.35 0.17 4.25
C ARG A 43 2.66 0.14 5.62
N ASN A 44 2.26 1.29 6.14
CA ASN A 44 1.65 1.34 7.46
C ASN A 44 0.32 0.57 7.49
N PHE A 45 -0.46 0.66 6.42
CA PHE A 45 -1.71 -0.08 6.30
C PHE A 45 -1.49 -1.58 6.07
N ASP A 46 -0.55 -1.95 5.20
CA ASP A 46 -0.10 -3.34 5.01
C ASP A 46 0.29 -3.98 6.35
N ARG A 47 1.16 -3.32 7.13
CA ARG A 47 1.54 -3.76 8.47
C ARG A 47 0.35 -3.89 9.42
N PHE A 48 -0.62 -2.99 9.32
CA PHE A 48 -1.85 -3.07 10.10
C PHE A 48 -2.68 -4.31 9.74
N LEU A 49 -2.94 -4.55 8.46
CA LEU A 49 -3.68 -5.72 7.95
C LEU A 49 -2.97 -7.03 8.30
N ASP A 50 -1.64 -6.97 8.24
CA ASP A 50 -0.78 -8.05 8.65
C ASP A 50 -0.96 -8.41 10.14
N VAL A 51 -1.19 -7.44 11.02
CA VAL A 51 -1.48 -7.73 12.44
C VAL A 51 -2.94 -8.17 12.65
N HIS A 52 -3.85 -7.76 11.77
CA HIS A 52 -5.30 -8.00 11.85
C HIS A 52 -5.79 -8.84 10.66
N PRO A 53 -5.45 -10.14 10.60
CA PRO A 53 -5.74 -11.00 9.44
C PRO A 53 -7.24 -11.16 9.17
N GLU A 54 -8.10 -11.02 10.18
CA GLU A 54 -9.55 -10.98 10.06
C GLU A 54 -10.01 -9.74 9.27
N ILE A 55 -9.43 -8.57 9.59
CA ILE A 55 -9.74 -7.32 8.89
C ILE A 55 -9.18 -7.35 7.47
N ASP A 56 -7.96 -7.87 7.27
CA ASP A 56 -7.42 -8.15 5.94
C ASP A 56 -8.40 -8.99 5.13
N ALA A 57 -8.79 -10.16 5.63
CA ALA A 57 -9.68 -11.07 4.91
C ALA A 57 -11.02 -10.42 4.52
N ASP A 58 -11.60 -9.62 5.39
CA ASP A 58 -12.86 -8.93 5.14
C ASP A 58 -12.68 -7.80 4.11
N LEU A 59 -11.64 -6.97 4.23
CA LEU A 59 -11.37 -5.89 3.28
C LEU A 59 -10.91 -6.40 1.91
N GLN A 60 -10.27 -7.58 1.83
CA GLN A 60 -9.97 -8.21 0.55
C GLN A 60 -11.24 -8.66 -0.18
N LYS A 61 -12.28 -9.08 0.55
CA LYS A 61 -13.58 -9.47 -0.02
C LYS A 61 -14.42 -8.25 -0.36
N ASP A 62 -14.56 -7.33 0.57
CA ASP A 62 -15.33 -6.10 0.42
C ASP A 62 -14.58 -4.89 0.97
N PRO A 63 -13.83 -4.18 0.11
CA PRO A 63 -13.13 -2.96 0.49
C PRO A 63 -14.05 -1.84 1.00
N THR A 64 -15.36 -1.88 0.73
CA THR A 64 -16.28 -0.80 1.12
C THR A 64 -16.65 -0.82 2.61
N LEU A 65 -16.30 -1.89 3.32
CA LEU A 65 -16.48 -2.02 4.78
C LEU A 65 -15.78 -0.91 5.57
N VAL A 66 -14.73 -0.30 5.01
CA VAL A 66 -14.05 0.88 5.58
C VAL A 66 -14.97 2.09 5.74
N ASN A 67 -16.09 2.14 5.01
CA ASN A 67 -17.11 3.19 5.08
C ASN A 67 -18.34 2.76 5.89
N ASN A 68 -18.38 1.51 6.37
CA ASN A 68 -19.50 0.99 7.14
C ASN A 68 -19.27 1.28 8.64
N GLN A 69 -20.11 2.13 9.22
CA GLN A 69 -19.99 2.55 10.62
C GLN A 69 -20.10 1.36 11.59
N GLN A 70 -21.04 0.44 11.36
CA GLN A 70 -21.19 -0.75 12.21
C GLN A 70 -19.95 -1.65 12.17
N TYR A 71 -19.33 -1.77 11.00
CA TYR A 71 -18.07 -2.52 10.86
C TYR A 71 -16.92 -1.83 11.60
N LEU A 72 -16.80 -0.50 11.50
CA LEU A 72 -15.80 0.28 12.24
C LEU A 72 -16.00 0.23 13.75
N ASP A 73 -17.24 0.19 14.22
CA ASP A 73 -17.55 0.06 15.65
C ASP A 73 -17.25 -1.34 16.18
N ALA A 74 -17.44 -2.38 15.37
CA ALA A 74 -17.02 -3.75 15.67
C ALA A 74 -15.48 -3.93 15.61
N HIS A 75 -14.78 -3.09 14.84
CA HIS A 75 -13.33 -3.13 14.65
C HIS A 75 -12.65 -1.83 15.10
N PRO A 76 -12.60 -1.56 16.42
CA PRO A 76 -12.03 -0.32 16.95
C PRO A 76 -10.57 -0.10 16.53
N ALA A 77 -9.79 -1.17 16.33
CA ALA A 77 -8.41 -1.07 15.85
C ALA A 77 -8.32 -0.45 14.44
N LEU A 78 -9.22 -0.81 13.53
CA LEU A 78 -9.29 -0.21 12.19
C LEU A 78 -9.74 1.25 12.29
N ARG A 79 -10.77 1.53 13.11
CA ARG A 79 -11.24 2.91 13.34
C ARG A 79 -10.12 3.81 13.85
N ASP A 80 -9.38 3.35 14.85
CA ASP A 80 -8.27 4.08 15.45
C ASP A 80 -7.10 4.26 14.49
N PHE A 81 -6.81 3.24 13.65
CA PHE A 81 -5.83 3.35 12.58
C PHE A 81 -6.23 4.45 11.59
N LEU A 82 -7.46 4.41 11.07
CA LEU A 82 -7.96 5.39 10.10
C LEU A 82 -8.01 6.82 10.67
N ALA A 83 -8.26 6.96 11.97
CA ALA A 83 -8.18 8.26 12.65
C ALA A 83 -6.76 8.83 12.69
N LYS A 84 -5.74 7.97 12.86
CA LYS A 84 -4.32 8.36 12.89
C LYS A 84 -3.69 8.52 11.51
N HIS A 85 -4.33 7.97 10.48
CA HIS A 85 -3.85 7.98 9.10
C HIS A 85 -4.89 8.64 8.16
N PRO A 86 -5.05 9.97 8.23
CA PRO A 86 -6.11 10.68 7.49
C PRO A 86 -6.02 10.50 5.98
N GLY A 87 -4.80 10.47 5.40
CA GLY A 87 -4.62 10.19 3.98
C GLY A 87 -5.14 8.81 3.57
N VAL A 88 -4.81 7.76 4.35
CA VAL A 88 -5.29 6.39 4.08
C VAL A 88 -6.81 6.33 4.16
N ARG A 89 -7.39 7.01 5.16
CA ARG A 89 -8.84 7.09 5.33
C ARG A 89 -9.53 7.79 4.16
N GLU A 90 -8.97 8.90 3.68
CA GLU A 90 -9.54 9.67 2.56
C GLU A 90 -9.53 8.84 1.27
N GLU A 91 -8.40 8.24 0.93
CA GLU A 91 -8.28 7.39 -0.27
C GLU A 91 -9.15 6.13 -0.18
N LEU A 92 -9.24 5.48 0.99
CA LEU A 92 -10.15 4.36 1.21
C LEU A 92 -11.63 4.77 1.12
N LYS A 93 -11.96 6.01 1.50
CA LYS A 93 -13.33 6.53 1.40
C LYS A 93 -13.71 6.81 -0.05
N GLU A 94 -12.80 7.40 -0.83
CA GLU A 94 -13.05 7.75 -2.23
C GLU A 94 -12.93 6.55 -3.17
N THR A 95 -11.89 5.73 -3.02
CA THR A 95 -11.53 4.66 -3.96
C THR A 95 -11.13 3.34 -3.29
N PRO A 96 -11.98 2.76 -2.42
CA PRO A 96 -11.62 1.61 -1.58
C PRO A 96 -11.08 0.40 -2.37
N ARG A 97 -11.72 0.08 -3.50
CA ARG A 97 -11.29 -1.03 -4.36
C ARG A 97 -9.92 -0.79 -5.01
N TYR A 98 -9.64 0.45 -5.43
CA TYR A 98 -8.36 0.80 -6.05
C TYR A 98 -7.24 0.78 -5.01
N PHE A 99 -7.50 1.30 -3.81
CA PHE A 99 -6.56 1.25 -2.71
C PHE A 99 -6.18 -0.20 -2.34
N MET A 100 -7.17 -1.07 -2.14
CA MET A 100 -6.91 -2.49 -1.84
C MET A 100 -6.20 -3.22 -2.99
N LEU A 101 -6.38 -2.78 -4.24
CA LEU A 101 -5.57 -3.30 -5.35
C LEU A 101 -4.09 -2.89 -5.23
N ARG A 102 -3.81 -1.66 -4.79
CA ARG A 102 -2.43 -1.18 -4.55
C ARG A 102 -1.78 -1.90 -3.39
N GLU A 103 -2.50 -2.08 -2.29
CA GLU A 103 -2.07 -2.86 -1.13
C GLU A 103 -1.68 -4.29 -1.55
N ARG A 104 -2.57 -5.03 -2.24
CA ARG A 104 -2.24 -6.37 -2.74
C ARG A 104 -1.01 -6.42 -3.63
N ARG A 105 -0.79 -5.39 -4.45
CA ARG A 105 0.41 -5.30 -5.29
C ARG A 105 1.64 -5.06 -4.42
N PHE A 106 1.54 -4.20 -3.42
CA PHE A 106 2.61 -3.93 -2.45
C PHE A 106 3.03 -5.21 -1.72
N GLU A 107 2.08 -5.96 -1.16
CA GLU A 107 2.31 -7.25 -0.48
C GLU A 107 2.98 -8.27 -1.44
N ARG A 108 2.51 -8.38 -2.69
CA ARG A 108 3.12 -9.27 -3.70
C ARG A 108 4.57 -8.92 -4.06
N HIS A 109 4.97 -7.67 -3.89
CA HIS A 109 6.34 -7.22 -4.12
C HIS A 109 7.26 -7.38 -2.90
N GLY A 110 6.73 -7.95 -1.81
CA GLY A 110 7.45 -8.27 -0.56
C GLY A 110 7.16 -7.30 0.60
N GLY A 111 6.25 -6.35 0.39
CA GLY A 111 5.87 -5.37 1.41
C GLY A 111 7.06 -4.52 1.87
N ASP A 112 7.41 -4.65 3.13
CA ASP A 112 8.52 -3.92 3.78
C ASP A 112 9.90 -4.42 3.38
N ILE A 113 9.97 -5.63 2.83
CA ILE A 113 11.18 -6.25 2.36
C ILE A 113 11.13 -6.50 0.86
N THR A 114 12.27 -6.58 0.18
CA THR A 114 12.24 -6.93 -1.24
C THR A 114 11.85 -8.41 -1.43
N ARG A 115 11.11 -8.71 -2.49
CA ARG A 115 10.88 -10.11 -2.92
C ARG A 115 12.19 -10.89 -3.13
N GLN A 116 13.27 -10.20 -3.49
CA GLN A 116 14.60 -10.79 -3.64
C GLN A 116 15.16 -11.27 -2.30
N GLU A 117 15.05 -10.45 -1.25
CA GLU A 117 15.50 -10.81 0.08
C GLU A 117 14.65 -11.91 0.70
N LEU A 118 13.32 -11.88 0.53
CA LEU A 118 12.46 -13.00 0.93
C LEU A 118 12.88 -14.31 0.26
N ARG A 119 13.16 -14.28 -1.05
CA ARG A 119 13.64 -15.47 -1.77
C ARG A 119 15.00 -15.97 -1.28
N ASN A 120 15.90 -15.05 -0.91
CA ASN A 120 17.20 -15.42 -0.37
C ASN A 120 17.05 -16.10 0.99
N PHE A 121 16.16 -15.57 1.84
CA PHE A 121 15.89 -16.14 3.17
C PHE A 121 15.17 -17.49 3.08
N ASP A 122 14.17 -17.60 2.21
CA ASP A 122 13.49 -18.86 1.86
C ASP A 122 14.49 -19.96 1.48
N ARG A 123 15.40 -19.67 0.54
CA ARG A 123 16.48 -20.61 0.17
C ARG A 123 17.41 -20.96 1.33
N PHE A 124 17.69 -19.98 2.20
CA PHE A 124 18.50 -20.23 3.39
C PHE A 124 17.80 -21.23 4.31
N LEU A 125 16.50 -21.06 4.57
CA LEU A 125 15.72 -21.98 5.40
C LEU A 125 15.56 -23.36 4.75
N ASP A 126 15.38 -23.44 3.43
CA ASP A 126 15.37 -24.71 2.68
C ASP A 126 16.68 -25.51 2.89
N ALA A 127 17.82 -24.81 2.99
CA ALA A 127 19.13 -25.42 3.23
C ALA A 127 19.43 -25.70 4.72
N HIS A 128 18.67 -25.10 5.64
CA HIS A 128 18.87 -25.22 7.09
C HIS A 128 17.54 -25.60 7.78
N PRO A 129 17.05 -26.83 7.58
CA PRO A 129 15.73 -27.24 8.05
C PRO A 129 15.59 -27.16 9.59
N GLU A 130 16.65 -27.39 10.35
CA GLU A 130 16.63 -27.24 11.81
C GLU A 130 16.35 -25.79 12.23
N ILE A 131 17.03 -24.82 11.60
CA ILE A 131 16.80 -23.38 11.83
C ILE A 131 15.39 -23.01 11.39
N ALA A 132 14.93 -23.52 10.24
CA ALA A 132 13.57 -23.28 9.76
C ALA A 132 12.50 -23.73 10.75
N GLU A 133 12.67 -24.90 11.36
CA GLU A 133 11.76 -25.44 12.38
C GLU A 133 11.78 -24.62 13.68
N ASP A 134 12.97 -24.23 14.14
CA ASP A 134 13.12 -23.39 15.32
C ASP A 134 12.46 -22.02 15.13
N LEU A 135 12.71 -21.35 14.00
CA LEU A 135 12.11 -20.05 13.68
C LEU A 135 10.60 -20.15 13.44
N ARG A 136 10.10 -21.29 12.94
CA ARG A 136 8.65 -21.56 12.85
C ARG A 136 8.01 -21.63 14.22
N LYS A 137 8.65 -22.30 15.18
CA LYS A 137 8.17 -22.42 16.57
C LYS A 137 8.29 -21.11 17.34
N ASN A 138 9.44 -20.45 17.20
CA ASN A 138 9.72 -19.19 17.87
C ASN A 138 10.46 -18.21 16.94
N PRO A 139 9.72 -17.35 16.23
CA PRO A 139 10.30 -16.36 15.34
C PRO A 139 11.31 -15.40 16.00
N LYS A 140 11.23 -15.19 17.32
CA LYS A 140 12.16 -14.28 18.03
C LYS A 140 13.60 -14.80 18.05
N LEU A 141 13.82 -16.09 17.84
CA LEU A 141 15.18 -16.66 17.78
C LEU A 141 16.05 -16.03 16.69
N ILE A 142 15.44 -15.43 15.66
CA ILE A 142 16.15 -14.75 14.59
C ILE A 142 16.93 -13.50 15.06
N ASP A 143 16.56 -12.90 16.20
CA ASP A 143 17.26 -11.76 16.81
C ASP A 143 17.99 -12.11 18.11
N ASP A 144 17.84 -13.35 18.60
CA ASP A 144 18.41 -13.80 19.87
C ASP A 144 19.92 -14.01 19.75
N GLN A 145 20.69 -13.32 20.59
CA GLN A 145 22.15 -13.34 20.51
C GLN A 145 22.76 -14.71 20.79
N ASN A 146 22.17 -15.50 21.71
CA ASN A 146 22.68 -16.83 22.03
C ASN A 146 22.37 -17.80 20.89
N TYR A 147 21.18 -17.69 20.28
CA TYR A 147 20.82 -18.45 19.11
C TYR A 147 21.76 -18.11 17.94
N LEU A 148 21.98 -16.83 17.64
CA LEU A 148 22.89 -16.42 16.58
C LEU A 148 24.34 -16.87 16.81
N ALA A 149 24.81 -16.90 18.06
CA ALA A 149 26.13 -17.43 18.41
C ALA A 149 26.25 -18.94 18.13
N ASN A 150 25.19 -19.71 18.38
CA ASN A 150 25.14 -21.15 18.12
C ASN A 150 24.81 -21.49 16.66
N HIS A 151 24.29 -20.53 15.90
CA HIS A 151 23.92 -20.68 14.49
C HIS A 151 24.68 -19.67 13.61
N PRO A 152 26.01 -19.83 13.42
CA PRO A 152 26.85 -18.86 12.71
C PRO A 152 26.40 -18.64 11.26
N ALA A 153 25.85 -19.66 10.59
CA ALA A 153 25.29 -19.52 9.24
C ALA A 153 24.12 -18.53 9.16
N LEU A 154 23.24 -18.51 10.18
CA LEU A 154 22.15 -17.53 10.25
C LEU A 154 22.69 -16.14 10.57
N ASN A 155 23.66 -16.03 11.48
CA ASN A 155 24.28 -14.74 11.80
C ASN A 155 24.97 -14.13 10.57
N ASP A 156 25.73 -14.92 9.82
CA ASP A 156 26.39 -14.52 8.58
C ASP A 156 25.37 -14.12 7.50
N PHE A 157 24.26 -14.85 7.40
CA PHE A 157 23.17 -14.49 6.51
C PHE A 157 22.61 -13.11 6.87
N LEU A 158 22.25 -12.87 8.13
CA LEU A 158 21.68 -11.59 8.58
C LEU A 158 22.68 -10.43 8.43
N ALA A 159 23.98 -10.67 8.57
CA ALA A 159 25.02 -9.68 8.32
C ALA A 159 25.08 -9.25 6.84
N LYS A 160 24.87 -10.19 5.91
CA LYS A 160 24.86 -9.94 4.46
C LYS A 160 23.52 -9.41 3.94
N HIS A 161 22.46 -9.51 4.74
CA HIS A 161 21.09 -9.11 4.37
C HIS A 161 20.52 -8.08 5.36
N PRO A 162 20.99 -6.81 5.31
CA PRO A 162 20.59 -5.79 6.27
C PRO A 162 19.09 -5.44 6.25
N GLY A 163 18.41 -5.60 5.10
CA GLY A 163 16.96 -5.41 5.02
C GLY A 163 16.18 -6.48 5.79
N VAL A 164 16.59 -7.75 5.67
CA VAL A 164 16.05 -8.85 6.51
C VAL A 164 16.31 -8.53 7.98
N ARG A 165 17.56 -8.18 8.33
CA ARG A 165 17.94 -7.90 9.72
C ARG A 165 17.13 -6.77 10.34
N LYS A 166 16.86 -5.71 9.58
CA LYS A 166 16.00 -4.60 10.02
C LYS A 166 14.56 -5.06 10.25
N GLU A 167 13.98 -5.76 9.28
CA GLU A 167 12.58 -6.18 9.34
C GLU A 167 12.33 -7.15 10.50
N VAL A 168 13.25 -8.09 10.73
CA VAL A 168 13.11 -9.08 11.80
C VAL A 168 13.34 -8.48 13.18
N ALA A 169 14.15 -7.43 13.30
CA ALA A 169 14.31 -6.68 14.54
C ALA A 169 13.07 -5.85 14.90
N GLU A 170 12.35 -5.35 13.88
CA GLU A 170 11.08 -4.66 14.10
C GLU A 170 9.95 -5.63 14.45
N ASN A 171 9.76 -6.68 13.64
CA ASN A 171 8.64 -7.61 13.79
C ASN A 171 8.99 -9.04 13.31
N PRO A 172 9.65 -9.87 14.14
CA PRO A 172 10.12 -11.19 13.71
C PRO A 172 8.97 -12.14 13.37
N ARG A 173 7.87 -12.08 14.13
CA ARG A 173 6.66 -12.88 13.86
C ARG A 173 6.02 -12.54 12.52
N LEU A 174 5.98 -11.25 12.19
CA LEU A 174 5.42 -10.76 10.95
C LEU A 174 6.26 -11.26 9.77
N PHE A 175 7.57 -11.07 9.86
CA PHE A 175 8.51 -11.52 8.85
C PHE A 175 8.37 -13.02 8.55
N MET A 176 8.35 -13.85 9.60
CA MET A 176 8.17 -15.30 9.43
C MET A 176 6.80 -15.67 8.84
N ARG A 177 5.75 -14.85 9.04
CA ARG A 177 4.47 -15.09 8.36
C ARG A 177 4.56 -14.79 6.86
N ARG A 178 5.25 -13.72 6.48
CA ARG A 178 5.50 -13.37 5.06
C ARG A 178 6.34 -14.45 4.37
N GLU A 179 7.37 -14.98 5.03
CA GLU A 179 8.15 -16.14 4.56
C GLU A 179 7.23 -17.35 4.30
N ARG A 180 6.38 -17.75 5.27
CA ARG A 180 5.46 -18.89 5.07
C ARG A 180 4.46 -18.67 3.94
N ARG A 181 4.00 -17.42 3.73
CA ARG A 181 3.17 -17.06 2.58
C ARG A 181 3.98 -17.25 1.30
N PHE A 182 5.21 -16.77 1.25
CA PHE A 182 6.10 -16.91 0.10
C PHE A 182 6.36 -18.38 -0.27
N GLU A 183 6.77 -19.22 0.69
CA GLU A 183 7.05 -20.64 0.48
C GLU A 183 5.84 -21.39 -0.10
N ARG A 184 4.63 -21.13 0.42
CA ARG A 184 3.40 -21.73 -0.16
C ARG A 184 3.21 -21.36 -1.63
N HIS A 185 3.47 -20.11 -2.00
CA HIS A 185 3.33 -19.68 -3.40
C HIS A 185 4.40 -20.32 -4.31
N GLU A 186 5.64 -20.41 -3.84
CA GLU A 186 6.71 -21.08 -4.60
C GLU A 186 6.43 -22.57 -4.77
N ARG A 187 5.96 -23.25 -3.71
CA ARG A 187 5.58 -24.66 -3.77
C ARG A 187 4.49 -24.93 -4.81
N ILE A 188 3.44 -24.10 -4.86
CA ILE A 188 2.37 -24.21 -5.86
C ILE A 188 2.92 -24.08 -7.29
N LYS A 189 3.83 -23.13 -7.53
CA LYS A 189 4.47 -22.97 -8.85
C LYS A 189 5.36 -24.15 -9.21
N ARG A 190 6.15 -24.65 -8.25
CA ARG A 190 7.02 -25.82 -8.42
C ARG A 190 6.20 -27.06 -8.80
N THR A 191 5.04 -27.27 -8.15
CA THR A 191 4.13 -28.37 -8.48
C THR A 191 3.47 -28.19 -9.84
N ALA A 192 2.98 -26.99 -10.17
CA ALA A 192 2.36 -26.72 -11.46
C ALA A 192 3.33 -26.95 -12.63
N LYS A 193 4.59 -26.52 -12.48
CA LYS A 193 5.65 -26.72 -13.50
C LYS A 193 6.02 -28.19 -13.70
N ARG A 194 5.86 -29.05 -12.69
CA ARG A 194 6.13 -30.50 -12.80
C ARG A 194 4.98 -31.26 -13.47
N SER A 195 3.81 -30.66 -13.59
CA SER A 195 2.60 -31.26 -14.18
C SER A 195 2.35 -30.85 -15.63
N THR A 196 3.26 -30.08 -16.24
CA THR A 196 3.22 -29.62 -17.64
C THR A 196 4.47 -30.09 -18.37
#